data_AF-M1NHK1-F1
#
_entry.id   AF-M1NHK1-F1
#
_cell.length_a   1.000
_cell.length_b   1.000
_cell.length_c   1.000
_cell.angle_alpha   90.00
_cell.angle_beta   90.00
_cell.angle_gamma   90.00
#
_symmetry.space_group_name_H-M   'P 1'
#
loop_
_entity.id
_entity.type
_entity.pdbx_description
1 polymer ?
#
loop_
_entity_poly.entity_id
_entity_poly.type
_entity_poly.pdbx_seq_one_letter_code
_entity_poly.pdbx_strand_id
1 'polypeptide(L)'
;MTTSQSVQVRSSQLRKSPSFLGKIISTVHYGDRLAVLETKDSWLKVDARGNQGWLHSSAMTTKEIVLKPHAGDISKAADSDEIALAGKGFNRQVEKKFRQRNANANFNMVDKMEKSSVSQEEIEAFLKAGNLHPTGGEV
;
A
#
# COMPACT_ATOMS: atom_id res chain seq x y z
N MET A 1 -6.34 9.56 -23.40
CA MET A 1 -6.14 10.60 -22.36
C MET A 1 -5.57 9.91 -21.14
N THR A 2 -4.37 10.28 -20.69
CA THR A 2 -3.76 9.73 -19.47
C THR A 2 -4.42 10.37 -18.25
N THR A 3 -5.14 9.57 -17.47
CA THR A 3 -5.78 10.03 -16.23
C THR A 3 -4.79 9.94 -15.08
N SER A 4 -4.76 10.95 -14.21
CA SER A 4 -3.86 10.95 -13.05
C SER A 4 -4.59 10.56 -11.77
N GLN A 5 -4.06 9.55 -11.07
CA GLN A 5 -4.62 9.00 -9.83
C GLN A 5 -3.61 9.13 -8.67
N SER A 6 -4.12 9.19 -7.44
CA SER A 6 -3.29 9.30 -6.24
C SER A 6 -3.16 7.95 -5.54
N VAL A 7 -2.01 7.67 -4.93
CA VAL A 7 -1.84 6.50 -4.07
C VAL A 7 -2.58 6.74 -2.74
N GLN A 8 -3.50 5.84 -2.38
CA GLN A 8 -4.34 5.95 -1.16
C GLN A 8 -3.91 5.07 0.01
N VAL A 9 -2.86 4.27 -0.17
CA VAL A 9 -2.27 3.42 0.87
C VAL A 9 -0.93 4.00 1.31
N ARG A 10 -0.46 3.64 2.52
CA ARG A 10 0.82 4.13 3.08
C ARG A 10 1.99 3.96 2.10
N SER A 11 2.11 2.76 1.55
CA SER A 11 3.04 2.44 0.47
C SER A 11 2.48 1.30 -0.38
N SER A 12 2.93 1.22 -1.63
CA SER A 12 2.61 0.14 -2.55
C SER A 12 3.80 -0.16 -3.45
N GLN A 13 3.95 -1.43 -3.83
CA GLN A 13 5.06 -1.89 -4.66
C GLN A 13 4.69 -1.79 -6.13
N LEU A 14 5.47 -1.03 -6.90
CA LEU A 14 5.38 -0.97 -8.36
C LEU A 14 6.03 -2.23 -8.95
N ARG A 15 5.27 -3.02 -9.72
CA ARG A 15 5.72 -4.32 -10.21
C ARG A 15 5.94 -4.34 -11.72
N LYS A 16 6.79 -5.24 -12.20
CA LYS A 16 7.09 -5.36 -13.64
C LYS A 16 5.95 -5.96 -14.44
N SER A 17 5.15 -6.83 -13.82
CA SER A 17 3.98 -7.47 -14.43
C SER A 17 2.74 -7.28 -13.54
N PRO A 18 1.51 -7.41 -14.09
CA PRO A 18 0.26 -7.30 -13.34
C PRO A 18 0.00 -8.55 -12.47
N SER A 19 0.93 -8.84 -11.56
CA SER A 19 0.88 -9.97 -10.64
C SER A 19 1.47 -9.59 -9.29
N PHE A 20 0.91 -10.11 -8.19
CA PHE A 20 1.48 -9.95 -6.84
C PHE A 20 2.83 -10.67 -6.66
N LEU A 21 3.22 -11.49 -7.63
CA LEU A 21 4.49 -12.18 -7.67
C LEU A 21 5.46 -11.55 -8.67
N GLY A 22 5.00 -10.55 -9.43
CA GLY A 22 5.84 -9.83 -10.38
C GLY A 22 6.97 -9.09 -9.66
N LYS A 23 8.15 -9.06 -10.28
CA LYS A 23 9.34 -8.40 -9.73
C LYS A 23 9.04 -6.96 -9.34
N ILE A 24 9.46 -6.56 -8.14
CA ILE A 24 9.32 -5.18 -7.65
C ILE A 24 10.35 -4.30 -8.37
N ILE A 25 9.88 -3.21 -8.97
CA ILE A 25 10.69 -2.19 -9.65
C ILE A 25 11.01 -1.05 -8.68
N SER A 26 9.99 -0.55 -8.00
CA SER A 26 10.10 0.57 -7.06
C SER A 26 8.95 0.54 -6.06
N THR A 27 8.95 1.48 -5.10
CA THR A 27 7.86 1.65 -4.13
C THR A 27 7.28 3.05 -4.25
N VAL A 28 5.97 3.15 -4.30
CA VAL A 28 5.22 4.41 -4.31
C VAL A 28 4.56 4.62 -2.95
N HIS A 29 4.35 5.88 -2.58
CA HIS A 29 3.97 6.28 -1.23
C HIS A 29 2.64 7.02 -1.25
N TYR A 30 1.97 7.06 -0.10
CA TYR A 30 0.71 7.76 0.05
C TYR A 30 0.77 9.20 -0.50
N GLY A 31 -0.26 9.58 -1.27
CA GLY A 31 -0.35 10.90 -1.88
C GLY A 31 0.45 11.06 -3.18
N ASP A 32 1.29 10.09 -3.57
CA ASP A 32 1.97 10.14 -4.86
C ASP A 32 0.94 10.18 -5.99
N ARG A 33 1.07 11.21 -6.85
CA ARG A 33 0.19 11.42 -7.98
C ARG A 33 0.83 10.83 -9.23
N LEU A 34 0.23 9.77 -9.76
CA LEU A 34 0.77 8.96 -10.85
C LEU A 34 -0.10 9.06 -12.09
N ALA A 35 0.54 9.05 -13.26
CA ALA A 35 -0.17 8.97 -14.54
C ALA A 35 -0.51 7.51 -14.83
N VAL A 36 -1.79 7.21 -15.08
CA VAL A 36 -2.24 5.89 -15.51
C VAL A 36 -2.10 5.80 -17.02
N LEU A 37 -1.27 4.88 -17.47
CA LEU A 37 -0.96 4.60 -18.87
C LEU A 37 -1.89 3.55 -19.46
N GLU A 38 -2.20 2.51 -18.68
CA GLU A 38 -2.99 1.35 -19.11
C GLU A 38 -3.73 0.76 -17.91
N THR A 39 -4.88 0.13 -18.18
CA THR A 39 -5.63 -0.65 -17.18
C THR A 39 -5.85 -2.05 -17.72
N LYS A 40 -5.46 -3.06 -16.94
CA LYS A 40 -5.68 -4.47 -17.24
C LYS A 40 -6.32 -5.13 -16.02
N ASP A 41 -7.60 -5.49 -16.13
CA ASP A 41 -8.42 -6.01 -15.02
C ASP A 41 -8.35 -5.11 -13.78
N SER A 42 -7.79 -5.62 -12.68
CA SER A 42 -7.57 -4.88 -11.43
C SER A 42 -6.18 -4.26 -11.32
N TRP A 43 -5.43 -4.19 -12.42
CA TRP A 43 -4.08 -3.64 -12.47
C TRP A 43 -4.02 -2.37 -13.31
N LEU A 44 -3.25 -1.41 -12.83
CA LEU A 44 -3.02 -0.12 -13.46
C LEU A 44 -1.54 -0.02 -13.78
N LYS A 45 -1.20 0.12 -15.06
CA LYS A 45 0.14 0.50 -15.48
C LYS A 45 0.29 1.99 -15.27
N VAL A 46 1.29 2.38 -14.50
CA VAL A 46 1.54 3.78 -14.11
C VAL A 46 2.96 4.19 -14.45
N ASP A 47 3.15 5.49 -14.64
CA ASP A 47 4.47 6.12 -14.63
C ASP A 47 4.73 6.78 -13.27
N ALA A 48 5.77 6.32 -12.58
CA ALA A 48 6.26 6.89 -11.34
C ALA A 48 7.61 7.56 -11.57
N ARG A 49 7.57 8.81 -12.05
CA ARG A 49 8.75 9.65 -12.32
C ARG A 49 9.75 8.96 -13.27
N GLY A 50 9.25 8.40 -14.37
CA GLY A 50 10.04 7.67 -15.37
C GLY A 50 10.19 6.17 -15.13
N ASN A 51 9.75 5.65 -13.98
CA ASN A 51 9.66 4.21 -13.73
C ASN A 51 8.25 3.72 -14.08
N GLN A 52 8.12 2.96 -15.16
CA GLN A 52 6.85 2.36 -15.55
C GLN A 52 6.67 0.97 -14.96
N GLY A 53 5.49 0.72 -14.40
CA GLY A 53 5.15 -0.60 -13.87
C GLY A 53 3.67 -0.69 -13.49
N TRP A 54 3.31 -1.80 -12.87
CA TRP A 54 1.95 -2.17 -12.51
C TRP A 54 1.69 -2.00 -11.02
N LEU A 55 0.56 -1.37 -10.70
CA LEU A 55 -0.01 -1.26 -9.36
C LEU A 55 -1.40 -1.88 -9.35
N HIS A 56 -1.76 -2.53 -8.25
CA HIS A 56 -3.13 -2.97 -8.07
C HIS A 56 -4.05 -1.77 -7.84
N SER A 57 -5.24 -1.78 -8.45
CA SER A 57 -6.21 -0.68 -8.42
C SER A 57 -6.64 -0.31 -7.00
N SER A 58 -6.65 -1.26 -6.07
CA SER A 58 -6.97 -1.02 -4.65
C SER A 58 -6.02 -0.04 -3.95
N ALA A 59 -4.79 0.14 -4.47
CA ALA A 59 -3.82 1.08 -3.94
C ALA A 59 -4.01 2.51 -4.48
N MET A 60 -4.84 2.70 -5.51
CA MET A 60 -4.99 3.95 -6.24
C MET A 60 -6.39 4.52 -6.09
N THR A 61 -6.52 5.84 -6.10
CA THR A 61 -7.81 6.54 -6.10
C THR A 61 -7.82 7.66 -7.12
N THR A 62 -8.99 7.88 -7.73
CA THR A 62 -9.23 9.03 -8.60
C THR A 62 -9.36 10.34 -7.82
N LYS A 63 -9.55 10.27 -6.49
CA LYS A 63 -9.57 11.44 -5.62
C LYS A 63 -8.16 12.05 -5.55
N GLU A 64 -8.11 13.37 -5.65
CA GLU A 64 -6.87 14.09 -5.45
C GLU A 64 -6.56 14.19 -3.95
N ILE A 65 -5.38 13.71 -3.55
CA ILE A 65 -4.88 13.81 -2.18
C ILE A 65 -3.99 15.05 -2.13
N VAL A 66 -4.52 16.17 -1.64
CA VAL A 66 -3.76 17.41 -1.52
C VAL A 66 -3.10 17.47 -0.15
N LEU A 67 -1.78 17.26 -0.10
CA LEU A 67 -0.96 17.54 1.08
C LEU A 67 -0.55 19.02 1.02
N LYS A 68 -1.27 19.94 1.69
CA LYS A 68 -0.82 21.35 1.84
C LYS A 68 -0.08 21.52 3.16
N PRO A 69 1.26 21.66 3.19
CA PRO A 69 1.96 22.05 4.40
C PRO A 69 2.00 23.58 4.48
N HIS A 70 1.19 24.20 5.35
CA HIS A 70 1.56 25.51 5.90
C HIS A 70 2.59 25.28 7.02
N ALA A 71 3.57 26.18 7.15
CA ALA A 71 4.72 26.05 8.04
C ALA A 71 4.39 25.83 9.54
N GLY A 72 3.13 25.99 9.95
CA GLY A 72 2.63 25.66 11.30
C GLY A 72 2.18 24.21 11.50
N ASP A 73 2.11 23.38 10.46
CA ASP A 73 1.58 21.99 10.51
C ASP A 73 2.68 20.92 10.37
N ILE A 74 3.97 21.28 10.43
CA ILE A 74 5.08 20.32 10.31
C ILE A 74 5.06 19.26 11.45
N SER A 75 4.48 19.60 12.60
CA SER A 75 4.20 18.66 13.70
C SER A 75 3.01 17.73 13.43
N LYS A 76 2.06 18.11 12.55
CA LYS A 76 0.95 17.25 12.07
C LYS A 76 1.30 16.46 10.81
N ALA A 77 2.37 16.83 10.12
CA ALA A 77 2.93 16.02 9.04
C ALA A 77 3.45 14.66 9.56
N ALA A 78 3.93 14.60 10.81
CA ALA A 78 4.26 13.34 11.49
C ALA A 78 3.01 12.50 11.82
N ASP A 79 1.84 13.13 11.99
CA ASP A 79 0.52 12.49 12.10
C ASP A 79 -0.12 12.19 10.73
N SER A 80 0.53 12.51 9.61
CA SER A 80 -0.05 12.24 8.28
C SER A 80 -0.18 10.75 7.98
N ASP A 81 0.63 9.90 8.63
CA ASP A 81 0.44 8.45 8.68
C ASP A 81 -0.92 8.06 9.31
N GLU A 82 -1.51 8.88 10.19
CA GLU A 82 -2.83 8.64 10.80
C GLU A 82 -4.01 9.16 9.95
N ILE A 83 -3.82 10.18 9.11
CA ILE A 83 -4.93 10.82 8.37
C ILE A 83 -5.38 9.95 7.16
N ALA A 84 -4.45 9.24 6.52
CA ALA A 84 -4.73 8.42 5.34
C ALA A 84 -5.75 7.29 5.59
N LEU A 85 -5.76 6.72 6.82
CA LEU A 85 -6.65 5.62 7.21
C LEU A 85 -7.93 6.08 7.91
N ALA A 86 -8.00 7.36 8.31
CA ALA A 86 -9.01 7.92 9.20
C ALA A 86 -10.44 7.91 8.64
N GLY A 87 -10.63 7.69 7.33
CA GLY A 87 -11.95 7.46 6.74
C GLY A 87 -12.65 6.18 7.22
N LYS A 88 -11.94 5.28 7.90
CA LYS A 88 -12.47 4.00 8.42
C LYS A 88 -12.51 3.93 9.96
N GLY A 89 -12.13 4.99 10.67
CA GLY A 89 -12.19 5.05 12.13
C GLY A 89 -11.11 4.27 12.90
N PHE A 90 -10.06 3.80 12.22
CA PHE A 90 -8.94 3.09 12.85
C PHE A 90 -7.70 3.99 12.89
N ASN A 91 -7.31 4.42 14.08
CA ASN A 91 -6.10 5.21 14.34
C ASN A 91 -5.49 4.81 15.70
N ARG A 92 -4.28 5.29 16.02
CA ARG A 92 -3.57 4.90 17.26
C ARG A 92 -4.32 5.33 18.51
N GLN A 93 -5.03 6.46 18.44
CA GLN A 93 -5.83 6.96 19.57
C GLN A 93 -7.03 6.04 19.87
N VAL A 94 -7.71 5.57 18.82
CA VAL A 94 -8.82 4.60 18.92
C VAL A 94 -8.30 3.29 19.47
N GLU A 95 -7.17 2.80 18.96
CA GLU A 95 -6.55 1.57 19.43
C GLU A 95 -6.14 1.67 20.90
N LYS A 96 -5.51 2.78 21.32
CA LYS A 96 -5.14 3.03 22.72
C LYS A 96 -6.37 3.02 23.63
N LYS A 97 -7.47 3.70 23.24
CA LYS A 97 -8.73 3.69 23.98
C LYS A 97 -9.35 2.28 24.03
N PHE A 98 -9.23 1.52 22.94
CA PHE A 98 -9.73 0.15 22.86
C PHE A 98 -8.95 -0.79 23.78
N ARG A 99 -7.60 -0.72 23.78
CA ARG A 99 -6.73 -1.46 24.71
C ARG A 99 -7.07 -1.17 26.18
N GLN A 100 -7.31 0.11 26.51
CA GLN A 100 -7.71 0.51 27.88
C GLN A 100 -9.06 -0.08 28.33
N ARG A 101 -10.03 -0.18 27.42
CA ARG A 101 -11.38 -0.70 27.72
C ARG A 101 -11.46 -2.23 27.66
N ASN A 102 -10.52 -2.87 26.99
CA ASN A 102 -10.51 -4.31 26.76
C ASN A 102 -9.21 -4.92 27.29
N ALA A 103 -9.01 -4.84 28.60
CA ALA A 103 -7.81 -5.35 29.27
C ALA A 103 -7.57 -6.87 29.05
N ASN A 104 -8.64 -7.61 28.73
CA ASN A 104 -8.57 -9.05 28.48
C ASN A 104 -8.31 -9.41 27.00
N ALA A 105 -8.27 -8.42 26.09
CA ALA A 105 -7.99 -8.69 24.68
C ALA A 105 -6.48 -8.95 24.48
N ASN A 106 -6.16 -10.00 23.73
CA ASN A 106 -4.77 -10.38 23.46
C ASN A 106 -4.23 -9.66 22.21
N PHE A 107 -3.63 -8.49 22.41
CA PHE A 107 -3.02 -7.74 21.33
C PHE A 107 -1.66 -8.30 20.88
N ASN A 108 -1.05 -9.23 21.61
CA ASN A 108 0.27 -9.76 21.25
C ASN A 108 0.27 -10.45 19.88
N MET A 109 -0.84 -11.07 19.47
CA MET A 109 -0.95 -11.68 18.14
C MET A 109 -1.08 -10.62 17.03
N VAL A 110 -1.79 -9.52 17.30
CA VAL A 110 -1.89 -8.39 16.38
C VAL A 110 -0.53 -7.72 16.22
N ASP A 111 0.16 -7.46 17.34
CA ASP A 111 1.50 -6.85 17.36
C ASP A 111 2.54 -7.73 16.66
N LYS A 112 2.39 -9.06 16.76
CA LYS A 112 3.20 -10.01 15.98
C LYS A 112 2.89 -9.92 14.49
N MET A 113 1.61 -9.93 14.11
CA MET A 113 1.19 -9.85 12.72
C MET A 113 1.63 -8.54 12.06
N GLU A 114 1.56 -7.41 12.76
CA GLU A 114 2.01 -6.11 12.25
C GLU A 114 3.52 -6.09 11.94
N LYS A 115 4.31 -6.84 12.72
CA LYS A 115 5.77 -6.94 12.55
C LYS A 115 6.20 -8.01 11.55
N SER A 116 5.33 -8.96 11.24
CA SER A 116 5.62 -10.00 10.27
C SER A 116 5.70 -9.40 8.87
N SER A 117 6.86 -9.52 8.23
CA SER A 117 7.07 -9.23 6.82
C SER A 117 7.59 -10.50 6.16
N VAL A 118 7.04 -10.84 4.99
CA VAL A 118 7.55 -11.94 4.17
C VAL A 118 8.24 -11.32 2.97
N SER A 119 9.51 -11.67 2.78
CA SER A 119 10.30 -11.21 1.64
C SER A 119 9.86 -11.87 0.34
N GLN A 120 10.17 -11.23 -0.79
CA GLN A 120 9.88 -11.80 -2.11
C GLN A 120 10.64 -13.12 -2.30
N GLU A 121 11.85 -13.22 -1.76
CA GLU A 121 12.70 -14.40 -1.82
C GLU A 121 12.09 -15.59 -1.06
N GLU A 122 11.52 -15.35 0.13
CA GLU A 122 10.81 -16.37 0.90
C GLU A 122 9.56 -16.86 0.17
N ILE A 123 8.83 -15.96 -0.48
CA ILE A 123 7.67 -16.32 -1.31
C ILE A 123 8.12 -17.20 -2.48
N GLU A 124 9.17 -16.81 -3.19
CA GLU A 124 9.70 -17.59 -4.32
C GLU A 124 10.22 -18.97 -3.88
N ALA A 125 10.90 -19.05 -2.74
CA ALA A 125 11.36 -20.31 -2.17
C ALA A 125 10.18 -21.22 -1.80
N PHE A 126 9.13 -20.65 -1.19
CA PHE A 126 7.91 -21.38 -0.85
C PHE A 126 7.19 -21.91 -2.10
N LEU A 127 7.06 -21.10 -3.14
CA LEU A 127 6.45 -21.50 -4.41
C LEU A 127 7.23 -22.66 -5.07
N LYS A 128 8.56 -22.56 -5.11
CA LYS A 128 9.43 -23.62 -5.64
C LYS A 128 9.32 -24.91 -4.84
N ALA A 129 9.40 -24.83 -3.51
CA ALA A 129 9.33 -25.99 -2.62
C ALA A 129 7.98 -26.71 -2.72
N GLY A 130 6.88 -25.96 -2.88
CA GLY A 130 5.53 -26.51 -3.00
C GLY A 130 5.12 -26.89 -4.43
N ASN A 131 5.98 -26.70 -5.44
CA ASN A 131 5.64 -26.82 -6.86
C ASN A 131 4.35 -26.04 -7.23
N LEU A 132 4.18 -24.86 -6.62
CA LEU A 132 2.98 -24.05 -6.75
C LEU A 132 3.08 -23.14 -7.97
N HIS A 133 2.09 -23.25 -8.85
CA HIS A 133 1.95 -22.44 -10.06
C HIS A 133 0.71 -21.55 -9.96
N PRO A 134 0.82 -20.40 -9.27
CA PRO A 134 -0.30 -19.48 -9.12
C PRO A 134 -0.73 -18.93 -10.48
N THR A 135 -1.99 -19.15 -10.86
CA THR A 135 -2.60 -18.72 -12.13
C THR A 135 -3.06 -17.27 -12.12
N GLY A 136 -2.60 -16.47 -11.14
CA GLY A 136 -3.00 -15.07 -10.94
C GLY A 136 -1.96 -14.07 -11.44
N GLY A 137 -2.27 -13.43 -12.59
CA GLY A 137 -1.48 -12.37 -13.19
C GLY A 137 -0.44 -12.90 -14.19
N GLU A 138 -0.47 -12.39 -15.42
CA GLU A 138 0.51 -12.75 -16.45
C GLU A 138 1.95 -12.54 -15.95
N VAL A 139 2.76 -13.58 -16.15
CA VAL A 139 4.22 -13.58 -15.95
C VAL A 139 4.93 -12.73 -16.99
#